data_AF-X1NC11-F1
#
_entry.id   AF-X1NC11-F1
#
_cell.length_a   1.000
_cell.length_b   1.000
_cell.length_c   1.000
_cell.angle_alpha   90.00
_cell.angle_beta   90.00
_cell.angle_gamma   90.00
#
_symmetry.space_group_name_H-M   'P 1'
#
loop_
_entity.id
_entity.type
_entity.pdbx_description
1 polymer ?
#
loop_
_entity_poly.entity_id
_entity_poly.type
_entity_poly.pdbx_seq_one_letter_code
_entity_poly.pdbx_strand_id
1 'polypeptide(L)' 'LFNLGLIDEIIPEPRGGAHKDPEQTALNIKERIIRHLEELKKISPTEVVEKRYKKYRGIGKFKRG' A
#
# COMPACT_ATOMS: atom_id res chain seq x y z
N LEU A 1 1.73 1.44 -11.62
CA LEU A 1 1.02 1.98 -10.44
C LEU A 1 2.00 2.41 -9.35
N PHE A 2 2.91 1.53 -8.92
CA PHE A 2 3.92 1.85 -7.90
C PHE A 2 4.79 3.07 -8.27
N ASN A 3 5.40 3.07 -9.47
CA ASN A 3 6.20 4.20 -9.96
C ASN A 3 5.39 5.49 -10.19
N LEU A 4 4.05 5.42 -10.16
CA LEU A 4 3.16 6.58 -10.26
C LEU A 4 2.79 7.13 -8.86
N GLY A 5 3.25 6.50 -7.78
CA GLY A 5 2.89 6.83 -6.40
C GLY A 5 1.45 6.47 -6.03
N LEU A 6 0.79 5.60 -6.81
CA LEU A 6 -0.62 5.23 -6.58
C LEU A 6 -0.78 4.12 -5.55
N ILE A 7 0.17 3.20 -5.50
CA ILE A 7 0.22 2.08 -4.55
C ILE A 7 1.53 2.14 -3.79
N ASP A 8 1.51 1.72 -2.52
CA ASP A 8 2.65 1.87 -1.61
C ASP A 8 3.61 0.67 -1.66
N GLU A 9 3.17 -0.47 -2.19
CA GLU A 9 3.96 -1.69 -2.26
C GLU A 9 3.42 -2.66 -3.32
N ILE A 10 4.32 -3.51 -3.85
CA ILE A 10 3.99 -4.66 -4.68
C ILE A 10 4.31 -5.92 -3.87
N ILE A 11 3.31 -6.76 -3.62
CA ILE A 11 3.50 -8.04 -2.93
C ILE A 11 3.92 -9.09 -3.97
N PRO A 12 5.08 -9.74 -3.83
CA PRO A 12 5.51 -10.77 -4.78
C PRO A 12 4.65 -12.02 -4.64
N GLU A 13 4.28 -12.59 -5.79
CA GLU A 13 3.60 -13.88 -5.84
C GLU A 13 4.60 -15.03 -5.64
N PRO A 14 4.14 -16.18 -5.11
CA PRO A 14 4.91 -17.42 -5.11
C PRO A 14 5.27 -17.89 -6.52
N ARG A 15 6.28 -18.76 -6.63
CA ARG A 15 6.72 -19.32 -7.91
C ARG A 15 5.55 -20.09 -8.55
N GLY A 16 5.19 -19.72 -9.78
CA GLY A 16 4.06 -20.30 -10.51
C GLY A 16 2.73 -19.57 -10.31
N GLY A 17 2.72 -18.52 -9.48
CA GLY A 17 1.60 -17.61 -9.28
C GLY A 17 0.81 -17.87 -8.00
N ALA A 18 0.04 -16.87 -7.56
CA ALA A 18 -0.71 -16.89 -6.32
C ALA A 18 -1.67 -18.08 -6.18
N HIS A 19 -2.25 -18.52 -7.29
CA HIS A 19 -3.18 -19.66 -7.35
C HIS A 19 -2.50 -21.02 -7.12
N LYS A 20 -1.17 -21.12 -7.29
CA LYS A 20 -0.42 -22.36 -7.08
C LYS A 20 -0.05 -22.58 -5.61
N ASP A 21 0.09 -21.49 -4.86
CA ASP A 21 0.40 -21.52 -3.43
C ASP A 21 -0.38 -20.41 -2.70
N PRO A 22 -1.68 -20.65 -2.47
CA PRO A 22 -2.56 -19.68 -1.82
C PRO A 22 -2.18 -19.45 -0.35
N GLU A 23 -1.60 -20.45 0.32
CA GLU A 23 -1.17 -20.33 1.71
C GLU A 23 0.01 -19.35 1.83
N GLN A 24 1.07 -19.54 1.03
CA GLN A 24 2.20 -18.60 1.02
C GLN A 24 1.76 -17.20 0.58
N THR A 25 0.83 -17.11 -0.37
CA THR A 25 0.25 -15.83 -0.79
C THR A 25 -0.45 -15.14 0.38
N ALA A 26 -1.29 -15.86 1.13
CA ALA A 26 -1.97 -15.32 2.30
C ALA A 26 -0.98 -14.88 3.40
N LEU A 27 0.08 -15.65 3.64
CA LEU A 27 1.15 -15.27 4.58
C LEU A 27 1.85 -13.98 4.15
N ASN A 28 2.20 -13.86 2.86
CA ASN A 28 2.80 -12.65 2.31
C ASN A 28 1.87 -11.44 2.48
N ILE A 29 0.57 -11.59 2.20
CA ILE A 29 -0.41 -10.52 2.39
C ILE A 29 -0.52 -10.13 3.87
N LYS A 30 -0.66 -11.13 4.76
CA LYS A 30 -0.79 -10.93 6.22
C LYS A 30 0.39 -10.14 6.79
N GLU A 31 1.61 -10.52 6.45
CA GLU A 31 2.82 -9.84 6.93
C GLU A 31 2.83 -8.35 6.55
N ARG A 32 2.44 -8.04 5.31
CA ARG A 32 2.43 -6.67 4.79
C ARG A 32 1.32 -5.85 5.45
N ILE A 33 0.11 -6.41 5.59
CA ILE A 33 -0.99 -5.76 6.31
C ILE A 33 -0.59 -5.43 7.74
N ILE A 34 0.00 -6.39 8.48
CA ILE A 34 0.42 -6.17 9.85
C ILE A 34 1.47 -5.06 9.93
N ARG A 35 2.49 -5.09 9.05
CA ARG A 35 3.52 -4.05 9.00
C ARG A 35 2.94 -2.65 8.78
N HIS A 36 2.12 -2.49 7.74
CA HIS A 36 1.50 -1.19 7.42
C HIS A 36 0.54 -0.72 8.53
N LEU A 37 -0.19 -1.64 9.16
CA LEU A 37 -1.06 -1.31 10.28
C LEU A 37 -0.26 -0.81 11.49
N GLU A 38 0.84 -1.48 11.84
CA GLU A 38 1.70 -1.06 12.95
C GLU A 38 2.36 0.30 12.68
N GLU A 39 2.69 0.62 11.44
CA GLU A 39 3.16 1.96 11.06
C GLU A 39 2.07 3.03 11.24
N LEU A 40 0.83 2.74 10.87
CA LEU A 40 -0.31 3.64 11.06
C LEU A 40 -0.67 3.81 12.54
N LYS A 41 -0.49 2.79 13.37
CA LYS A 41 -0.75 2.87 14.82
C LYS A 41 0.24 3.76 15.56
N LYS A 42 1.40 4.08 14.98
CA LYS A 42 2.42 4.96 15.56
C LYS A 42 2.12 6.45 15.39
N ILE A 43 1.11 6.80 14.60
CA ILE A 43 0.71 8.20 14.34
C ILE A 43 -0.68 8.47 14.90
N SER A 44 -0.95 9.74 15.20
CA SER A 44 -2.24 10.16 15.73
C SER A 44 -3.37 10.01 14.68
N PRO A 45 -4.63 9.85 15.11
CA PRO A 45 -5.76 9.79 14.17
C PRO A 45 -5.85 11.00 13.23
N THR A 46 -5.50 12.20 13.72
CA THR A 46 -5.45 13.42 12.92
C THR A 46 -4.37 13.35 11.83
N GLU A 47 -3.18 12.84 12.16
CA GLU A 47 -2.13 12.60 11.17
C GLU A 47 -2.50 11.54 10.14
N VAL A 48 -3.23 10.48 10.52
CA VAL A 48 -3.74 9.48 9.58
C VAL A 48 -4.66 10.13 8.54
N VAL A 49 -5.58 11.00 8.99
CA VAL A 49 -6.50 11.74 8.11
C VAL A 49 -5.74 12.67 7.19
N GLU A 50 -4.78 13.43 7.72
CA GLU A 50 -3.99 14.37 6.92
C GLU A 50 -3.12 13.66 5.87
N LYS A 51 -2.46 12.55 6.24
CA LYS A 51 -1.69 11.72 5.29
C LYS A 51 -2.58 11.18 4.17
N ARG A 52 -3.79 10.72 4.51
CA ARG A 52 -4.78 10.26 3.52
C ARG A 52 -5.16 11.38 2.55
N TYR A 53 -5.47 12.57 3.07
CA TYR A 53 -5.80 13.74 2.26
C TYR A 53 -4.67 14.10 1.29
N LYS A 54 -3.44 14.23 1.81
CA LYS A 54 -2.24 14.53 1.00
C LYS A 54 -2.00 13.49 -0.09
N LYS A 55 -2.12 12.19 0.24
CA LYS A 55 -1.96 11.10 -0.73
C LYS A 55 -2.90 11.29 -1.91
N TYR A 56 -4.21 11.42 -1.66
CA TYR A 56 -5.19 11.51 -2.75
C TYR A 56 -5.11 12.84 -3.51
N ARG A 57 -4.86 13.96 -2.83
CA ARG A 57 -4.74 15.27 -3.49
C ARG A 57 -3.48 15.39 -4.35
N GLY A 58 -2.43 14.64 -4.03
CA GLY A 58 -1.21 14.54 -4.85
C GLY A 58 -1.34 13.65 -6.09
N ILE A 59 -2.46 12.93 -6.25
CA ILE A 59 -2.67 12.06 -7.41
C ILE A 59 -3.11 12.91 -8.60
N GLY A 60 -2.38 12.77 -9.71
CA GLY A 60 -2.62 13.47 -10.97
C GLY A 60 -1.57 14.54 -11.24
N LYS A 61 -1.16 14.68 -12.51
CA LYS A 61 -0.25 15.75 -12.95
C LYS A 61 -1.05 16.78 -13.74
N PHE A 62 -1.24 17.96 -13.16
CA PHE A 62 -1.87 19.09 -13.84
C PHE A 62 -0.77 19.98 -14.42
N LYS A 63 -0.77 20.17 -15.75
CA LYS A 63 -0.13 21.35 -16.34
C LYS A 63 -1.10 22.51 -16.13
N ARG A 64 -0.71 23.54 -15.39
CA ARG A 64 -1.36 24.85 -15.52
C ARG A 64 -1.09 25.31 -16.96
N GLY A 65 -2.16 25.49 -17.72
CA GLY A 65 -2.13 26.26 -18.96
C GLY A 65 -1.86 27.72 -18.67
#